data_AF-A0A521UL47-F1
#
_entry.id   AF-A0A521UL47-F1
#
_cell.length_a   1.000
_cell.length_b   1.000
_cell.length_c   1.000
_cell.angle_alpha   90.00
_cell.angle_beta   90.00
_cell.angle_gamma   90.00
#
_symmetry.space_group_name_H-M   'P 1'
#
loop_
_entity.id
_entity.type
_entity.pdbx_description
1 polymer ?
#
loop_
_entity_poly.entity_id
_entity_poly.type
_entity_poly.pdbx_seq_one_letter_code
_entity_poly.pdbx_strand_id
1 'polypeptide(L)'
;MKRPLVSLLLATALLGCDPLLGGRCSEGWIPSPGACDSGIARDATGPDAPDDRPDATGPDDVSDAGATDGSLTDGSLSDGSLTDGSLTDSSLRDGATADAGCTPPQTLCGSVCVDTASSFSHCGGCGRACALGEVCASGVCSAVCRAPLLLCDGVCLDPQTDPENCGGCGVVCSTGICNGGRCRDARAGHLVLIGHDYQTTRPDQNRVVGNAVFLSAAAAPRVATYTVGAVPASVANVRDAVRQVAGLRAWRETEVASPDELPPVFSIDSTDVVLIHHQPSATDAAIDALAVRIASPAVGFLRAGGVVVVLDGEGSSRGTWPLARATGLLTVTGHRVVSGSAAEVVSGADAVAIGLPVAYRAERGSVTFLGTDGAGEVIRVGQLPLVLHRVVFGR
;
A
#
# COMPACT_ATOMS: atom_id res chain seq x y z
N MET A 1 -32.12 -47.31 27.53
CA MET A 1 -30.88 -47.82 28.17
C MET A 1 -29.79 -46.76 27.96
N LYS A 2 -29.67 -45.73 28.79
CA LYS A 2 -28.84 -45.62 30.01
C LYS A 2 -27.37 -46.08 29.81
N ARG A 3 -26.48 -45.09 29.54
CA ARG A 3 -25.10 -44.74 30.03
C ARG A 3 -24.39 -45.74 30.99
N PRO A 4 -23.06 -45.65 31.32
CA PRO A 4 -22.12 -44.49 31.26
C PRO A 4 -20.60 -44.75 30.95
N LEU A 5 -19.79 -43.70 30.63
CA LEU A 5 -18.66 -43.02 31.38
C LEU A 5 -17.35 -43.86 31.55
N VAL A 6 -16.09 -43.38 31.54
CA VAL A 6 -15.37 -42.18 32.09
C VAL A 6 -13.99 -42.13 31.35
N SER A 7 -13.57 -41.03 30.70
CA SER A 7 -12.72 -39.91 31.16
C SER A 7 -11.24 -40.22 31.46
N LEU A 8 -10.32 -39.55 30.75
CA LEU A 8 -9.12 -38.96 31.37
C LEU A 8 -8.67 -37.71 30.60
N LEU A 9 -8.79 -36.57 31.28
CA LEU A 9 -8.17 -35.29 30.94
C LEU A 9 -6.64 -35.37 31.14
N LEU A 10 -5.88 -34.65 30.32
CA LEU A 10 -4.83 -33.77 30.85
C LEU A 10 -4.81 -32.49 30.03
N ALA A 11 -5.04 -31.37 30.71
CA ALA A 11 -4.91 -30.02 30.19
C ALA A 11 -3.51 -29.48 30.53
N THR A 12 -2.94 -28.68 29.63
CA THR A 12 -2.06 -27.56 30.00
C THR A 12 -2.17 -26.51 28.91
N ALA A 13 -2.48 -25.29 29.33
CA ALA A 13 -2.79 -24.15 28.49
C ALA A 13 -1.71 -23.07 28.63
N LEU A 14 -1.49 -22.38 27.51
CA LEU A 14 -1.13 -20.96 27.37
C LEU A 14 0.32 -20.51 27.61
N LEU A 15 0.94 -20.10 26.49
CA LEU A 15 1.67 -18.85 26.18
C LEU A 15 2.35 -19.12 24.82
N GLY A 16 1.85 -18.71 23.65
CA GLY A 16 1.50 -17.34 23.28
C GLY A 16 2.61 -16.80 22.37
N CYS A 17 2.60 -17.17 21.08
CA CYS A 17 3.18 -16.41 19.97
C CYS A 17 2.68 -16.98 18.64
N ASP A 18 1.81 -16.22 17.99
CA ASP A 18 1.12 -16.49 16.72
C ASP A 18 1.80 -15.65 15.63
N PRO A 19 2.37 -16.23 14.54
CA PRO A 19 3.20 -15.47 13.60
C PRO A 19 2.40 -14.70 12.52
N LEU A 20 1.11 -14.44 12.72
CA LEU A 20 0.25 -13.82 11.69
C LEU A 20 -0.16 -12.37 11.94
N LEU A 21 0.45 -11.68 12.93
CA LEU A 21 0.32 -10.22 13.08
C LEU A 21 1.68 -9.62 13.44
N GLY A 22 2.16 -8.69 12.62
CA GLY A 22 3.46 -8.03 12.77
C GLY A 22 3.60 -7.31 14.12
N GLY A 23 4.39 -7.90 15.02
CA GLY A 23 4.89 -7.26 16.23
C GLY A 23 6.28 -6.68 15.99
N ARG A 24 6.44 -5.39 16.28
CA ARG A 24 7.70 -4.65 16.16
C ARG A 24 8.76 -5.21 17.13
N CYS A 25 9.94 -5.52 16.62
CA CYS A 25 11.15 -5.61 17.44
C CYS A 25 11.78 -4.22 17.51
N SER A 26 11.64 -3.53 18.63
CA SER A 26 12.43 -2.35 18.94
C SER A 26 13.68 -2.75 19.70
N GLU A 27 14.81 -2.46 19.05
CA GLU A 27 16.17 -2.24 19.56
C GLU A 27 17.05 -3.45 19.92
N GLY A 28 18.29 -3.36 19.44
CA GLY A 28 19.45 -3.80 20.22
C GLY A 28 20.09 -5.13 19.81
N TRP A 29 21.19 -5.03 19.09
CA TRP A 29 22.12 -6.10 18.73
C TRP A 29 22.78 -6.72 19.98
N ILE A 30 22.95 -8.05 19.99
CA ILE A 30 23.64 -8.85 21.03
C ILE A 30 25.17 -8.79 20.78
N PRO A 31 26.06 -8.97 21.79
CA PRO A 31 26.50 -10.31 22.17
C PRO A 31 26.69 -10.55 23.69
N SER A 32 26.54 -11.83 24.05
CA SER A 32 26.74 -12.55 25.34
C SER A 32 28.11 -12.32 26.04
N PRO A 33 28.43 -12.99 27.17
CA PRO A 33 27.71 -13.20 28.44
C PRO A 33 28.60 -12.94 29.69
N GLY A 34 27.97 -12.72 30.86
CA GLY A 34 28.50 -13.18 32.15
C GLY A 34 29.30 -12.18 33.01
N ALA A 35 29.08 -12.31 34.33
CA ALA A 35 29.77 -11.65 35.45
C ALA A 35 29.62 -10.12 35.55
N CYS A 36 29.43 -9.45 36.68
CA CYS A 36 29.21 -9.73 38.10
C CYS A 36 28.55 -8.43 38.61
N ASP A 37 27.52 -8.52 39.45
CA ASP A 37 27.58 -8.32 40.90
C ASP A 37 27.85 -6.88 41.39
N SER A 38 27.05 -6.57 42.41
CA SER A 38 26.88 -5.42 43.28
C SER A 38 28.08 -4.52 43.59
N GLY A 39 27.79 -3.24 43.90
CA GLY A 39 28.75 -2.35 44.54
C GLY A 39 28.31 -0.90 44.66
N ILE A 40 28.07 -0.48 45.90
CA ILE A 40 27.65 0.86 46.37
C ILE A 40 28.88 1.79 46.57
N ALA A 41 28.63 3.12 46.53
CA ALA A 41 29.29 4.24 47.26
C ALA A 41 29.83 5.33 46.30
N ARG A 42 29.22 6.52 46.27
CA ARG A 42 29.44 7.71 47.13
C ARG A 42 30.81 8.40 46.94
N ASP A 43 30.70 9.62 46.43
CA ASP A 43 31.29 10.87 46.93
C ASP A 43 32.75 11.22 46.61
N ALA A 44 32.93 12.54 46.54
CA ALA A 44 34.13 13.35 46.76
C ALA A 44 35.06 13.72 45.57
N THR A 45 35.08 15.05 45.38
CA THR A 45 36.25 15.95 45.20
C THR A 45 36.82 16.22 43.80
N GLY A 46 36.96 17.52 43.51
CA GLY A 46 37.70 18.11 42.38
C GLY A 46 39.22 17.94 42.50
N PRO A 47 40.06 18.73 41.77
CA PRO A 47 40.24 20.15 42.08
C PRO A 47 40.66 21.09 40.90
N ASP A 48 40.94 22.35 41.28
CA ASP A 48 41.83 23.38 40.70
C ASP A 48 41.30 24.43 39.68
N ALA A 49 41.47 25.69 40.09
CA ALA A 49 41.11 26.98 39.45
C ALA A 49 42.38 27.68 38.86
N PRO A 50 42.43 29.00 38.57
CA PRO A 50 41.44 30.02 38.13
C PRO A 50 41.94 30.84 36.90
N ASP A 51 41.16 31.79 36.37
CA ASP A 51 41.77 33.06 35.90
C ASP A 51 40.82 34.27 35.83
N ASP A 52 41.42 35.43 36.12
CA ASP A 52 40.95 36.77 36.45
C ASP A 52 40.12 37.55 35.41
N ARG A 53 39.27 38.48 35.88
CA ARG A 53 39.35 39.96 35.60
C ARG A 53 38.22 40.80 36.25
N PRO A 54 38.41 42.13 36.41
CA PRO A 54 38.21 42.81 37.70
C PRO A 54 36.99 43.73 37.76
N ASP A 55 36.61 44.02 39.00
CA ASP A 55 35.59 44.97 39.42
C ASP A 55 36.27 46.23 40.00
N ALA A 56 35.73 47.43 39.75
CA ALA A 56 36.15 48.64 40.45
C ALA A 56 35.08 49.72 40.52
N THR A 57 34.95 50.26 41.75
CA THR A 57 34.26 51.49 42.21
C THR A 57 32.74 51.32 42.42
N GLY A 58 32.15 51.51 43.61
CA GLY A 58 32.44 52.44 44.71
C GLY A 58 31.30 53.49 44.77
N PRO A 59 30.61 53.72 45.90
CA PRO A 59 29.42 54.56 45.97
C PRO A 59 29.80 56.04 46.15
N ASP A 60 29.10 56.97 45.51
CA ASP A 60 28.73 58.31 46.02
C ASP A 60 28.01 59.14 44.93
N ASP A 61 27.05 59.93 45.39
CA ASP A 61 26.49 61.17 44.81
C ASP A 61 25.53 61.15 43.60
N VAL A 62 24.28 61.44 43.95
CA VAL A 62 23.19 61.92 43.08
C VAL A 62 23.58 63.29 42.51
N SER A 63 23.51 63.47 41.20
CA SER A 63 23.54 64.79 40.55
C SER A 63 22.43 64.90 39.50
N ASP A 64 21.66 65.98 39.60
CA ASP A 64 20.51 66.35 38.76
C ASP A 64 20.86 66.33 37.27
N ALA A 65 20.31 65.35 36.55
CA ALA A 65 20.19 65.38 35.10
C ALA A 65 18.73 65.06 34.75
N GLY A 66 18.04 66.04 34.14
CA GLY A 66 16.62 65.96 33.80
C GLY A 66 16.27 64.69 33.00
N ALA A 67 15.14 64.09 33.36
CA ALA A 67 14.64 62.88 32.73
C ALA A 67 14.51 63.07 31.21
N THR A 68 15.10 62.14 30.47
CA THR A 68 14.91 61.98 29.02
C THR A 68 13.66 61.12 28.76
N ASP A 69 13.00 61.37 27.64
CA ASP A 69 11.77 60.71 27.22
C ASP A 69 11.91 59.17 27.29
N GLY A 70 11.02 58.53 28.06
CA GLY A 70 11.00 57.07 28.27
C GLY A 70 11.53 56.55 29.62
N SER A 71 11.91 57.39 30.59
CA SER A 71 12.51 56.92 31.85
C SER A 71 11.54 56.56 33.00
N LEU A 72 10.22 56.57 32.77
CA LEU A 72 9.24 56.23 33.82
C LEU A 72 8.92 54.72 33.78
N THR A 73 9.39 53.99 34.78
CA THR A 73 9.01 52.59 35.05
C THR A 73 7.83 52.53 36.02
N ASP A 74 7.07 51.43 35.99
CA ASP A 74 5.87 51.25 36.82
C ASP A 74 6.14 51.53 38.32
N GLY A 75 5.36 52.45 38.90
CA GLY A 75 5.51 52.93 40.28
C GLY A 75 6.29 54.25 40.48
N SER A 76 6.74 54.92 39.43
CA SER A 76 7.53 56.18 39.53
C SER A 76 6.71 57.47 39.78
N LEU A 77 5.38 57.37 39.90
CA LEU A 77 4.51 58.48 40.27
C LEU A 77 3.87 58.20 41.64
N SER A 78 4.21 59.03 42.63
CA SER A 78 3.55 59.01 43.94
C SER A 78 2.16 59.65 43.85
N ASP A 79 1.23 59.19 44.69
CA ASP A 79 -0.12 59.74 44.77
C ASP A 79 -0.08 61.27 45.01
N GLY A 80 -0.76 62.02 44.14
CA GLY A 80 -0.76 63.50 44.15
C GLY A 80 0.27 64.19 43.24
N SER A 81 1.02 63.47 42.41
CA SER A 81 2.03 64.04 41.48
C SER A 81 1.45 64.78 40.26
N LEU A 82 0.13 64.75 40.05
CA LEU A 82 -0.56 65.55 39.04
C LEU A 82 -1.43 66.59 39.75
N THR A 83 -1.04 67.85 39.67
CA THR A 83 -1.88 68.98 40.10
C THR A 83 -2.92 69.32 39.03
N ASP A 84 -4.09 69.80 39.45
CA ASP A 84 -5.18 70.23 38.56
C ASP A 84 -4.67 71.24 37.51
N GLY A 85 -4.88 70.91 36.22
CA GLY A 85 -4.39 71.68 35.07
C GLY A 85 -3.08 71.20 34.41
N SER A 86 -2.50 70.07 34.84
CA SER A 86 -1.28 69.51 34.22
C SER A 86 -1.49 68.92 32.81
N LEU A 87 -2.74 68.78 32.38
CA LEU A 87 -3.12 68.42 31.02
C LEU A 87 -3.79 69.65 30.40
N THR A 88 -3.09 70.35 29.52
CA THR A 88 -3.68 71.40 28.69
C THR A 88 -4.12 70.78 27.37
N ASP A 89 -5.19 71.31 26.77
CA ASP A 89 -5.86 70.83 25.54
C ASP A 89 -4.89 70.48 24.37
N SER A 90 -3.69 71.08 24.37
CA SER A 90 -2.62 70.83 23.41
C SER A 90 -1.74 69.58 23.64
N SER A 91 -1.88 68.85 24.76
CA SER A 91 -1.16 67.57 24.97
C SER A 91 -1.87 66.36 24.37
N LEU A 92 -3.11 66.53 23.92
CA LEU A 92 -3.80 65.57 23.06
C LEU A 92 -3.67 66.06 21.62
N ARG A 93 -2.62 65.61 20.92
CA ARG A 93 -2.64 65.70 19.46
C ARG A 93 -3.84 64.88 18.97
N ASP A 94 -4.71 65.49 18.19
CA ASP A 94 -5.73 64.82 17.37
C ASP A 94 -5.10 63.59 16.69
N GLY A 95 -5.39 62.40 17.22
CA GLY A 95 -4.85 61.14 16.69
C GLY A 95 -4.48 60.04 17.70
N ALA A 96 -4.56 60.27 19.01
CA ALA A 96 -4.21 59.25 20.02
C ALA A 96 -5.38 58.37 20.51
N THR A 97 -6.51 58.36 19.82
CA THR A 97 -7.30 57.12 19.71
C THR A 97 -6.96 56.47 18.37
N ALA A 98 -5.74 55.96 18.25
CA ALA A 98 -5.57 54.73 17.48
C ALA A 98 -6.35 53.69 18.28
N ASP A 99 -7.66 53.68 18.03
CA ASP A 99 -8.54 52.58 18.35
C ASP A 99 -7.77 51.32 18.04
N ALA A 100 -7.70 50.40 19.00
CA ALA A 100 -7.03 49.11 18.83
C ALA A 100 -7.82 48.30 17.79
N GLY A 101 -7.73 48.73 16.54
CA GLY A 101 -8.64 48.42 15.47
C GLY A 101 -7.80 48.05 14.27
N CYS A 102 -7.91 46.79 13.89
CA CYS A 102 -7.24 46.30 12.69
C CYS A 102 -7.73 47.06 11.45
N THR A 103 -6.84 47.24 10.48
CA THR A 103 -7.25 47.80 9.19
C THR A 103 -8.20 46.82 8.49
N PRO A 104 -9.43 47.24 8.11
CA PRO A 104 -10.33 46.36 7.37
C PRO A 104 -9.64 45.83 6.10
N PRO A 105 -9.82 44.53 5.75
CA PRO A 105 -10.83 43.60 6.28
C PRO A 105 -10.37 42.77 7.49
N GLN A 106 -9.22 43.07 8.12
CA GLN A 106 -8.71 42.27 9.22
C GLN A 106 -9.52 42.47 10.51
N THR A 107 -9.61 41.42 11.32
CA THR A 107 -10.29 41.41 12.61
C THR A 107 -9.26 41.35 13.74
N LEU A 108 -9.48 42.12 14.81
CA LEU A 108 -8.63 42.04 16.00
C LEU A 108 -8.95 40.78 16.80
N CYS A 109 -7.98 39.88 16.91
CA CYS A 109 -8.05 38.65 17.69
C CYS A 109 -7.01 38.68 18.81
N GLY A 110 -7.42 39.16 19.99
CA GLY A 110 -6.50 39.46 21.09
C GLY A 110 -5.67 40.68 20.74
N SER A 111 -4.35 40.51 20.62
CA SER A 111 -3.41 41.57 20.23
C SER A 111 -2.95 41.50 18.77
N VAL A 112 -3.53 40.60 17.97
CA VAL A 112 -3.09 40.35 16.58
C VAL A 112 -4.23 40.60 15.60
N CYS A 113 -3.92 41.30 14.51
CA CYS A 113 -4.81 41.45 13.37
C CYS A 113 -4.72 40.25 12.44
N VAL A 114 -5.84 39.57 12.23
CA VAL A 114 -5.93 38.38 11.38
C VAL A 114 -7.00 38.57 10.32
N ASP A 115 -6.75 38.05 9.13
CA ASP A 115 -7.79 37.93 8.11
C ASP A 115 -8.62 36.66 8.40
N THR A 116 -9.81 36.85 8.94
CA THR A 116 -10.72 35.74 9.26
C THR A 116 -11.30 35.09 8.02
N ALA A 117 -11.14 35.68 6.83
CA ALA A 117 -11.60 35.09 5.58
C ALA A 117 -10.65 34.01 5.02
N SER A 118 -9.38 34.01 5.42
CA SER A 118 -8.33 33.15 4.85
C SER A 118 -7.42 32.47 5.88
N SER A 119 -7.45 32.89 7.15
CA SER A 119 -6.61 32.32 8.20
C SER A 119 -7.09 30.94 8.65
N PHE A 120 -6.23 29.93 8.49
CA PHE A 120 -6.49 28.56 8.97
C PHE A 120 -6.81 28.51 10.46
N SER A 121 -6.17 29.33 11.30
CA SER A 121 -6.36 29.34 12.76
C SER A 121 -7.46 30.29 13.25
N HIS A 122 -8.06 31.10 12.37
CA HIS A 122 -9.07 32.11 12.73
C HIS A 122 -10.22 32.18 11.71
N CYS A 123 -10.66 31.05 11.17
CA CYS A 123 -11.57 31.01 10.03
C CYS A 123 -13.02 31.35 10.42
N GLY A 124 -13.50 32.48 9.91
CA GLY A 124 -14.79 33.07 10.25
C GLY A 124 -14.85 33.70 11.65
N GLY A 125 -13.73 33.73 12.38
CA GLY A 125 -13.66 34.32 13.71
C GLY A 125 -12.41 33.94 14.51
N CYS A 126 -12.13 34.69 15.57
CA CYS A 126 -10.93 34.51 16.38
C CYS A 126 -10.85 33.13 17.04
N GLY A 127 -9.69 32.47 16.93
CA GLY A 127 -9.42 31.17 17.55
C GLY A 127 -10.14 29.99 16.90
N ARG A 128 -10.83 30.22 15.78
CA ARG A 128 -11.63 29.22 15.08
C ARG A 128 -10.79 28.50 14.03
N ALA A 129 -9.90 27.63 14.50
CA ALA A 129 -9.04 26.85 13.62
C ALA A 129 -9.83 25.82 12.82
N CYS A 130 -9.50 25.65 11.54
CA CYS A 130 -10.05 24.58 10.73
C CYS A 130 -9.47 23.23 11.13
N ALA A 131 -10.20 22.15 10.85
CA ALA A 131 -9.73 20.81 11.10
C ALA A 131 -8.55 20.45 10.17
N LEU A 132 -7.77 19.43 10.56
CA LEU A 132 -6.73 18.88 9.70
C LEU A 132 -7.34 18.43 8.36
N GLY A 133 -6.82 18.93 7.24
CA GLY A 133 -7.35 18.64 5.90
C GLY A 133 -8.32 19.68 5.33
N GLU A 134 -8.66 20.70 6.12
CA GLU A 134 -9.46 21.84 5.67
C GLU A 134 -8.60 23.07 5.37
N VAL A 135 -9.12 23.97 4.54
CA VAL A 135 -8.59 25.32 4.37
C VAL A 135 -9.68 26.34 4.72
N CYS A 136 -9.25 27.53 5.14
CA CYS A 136 -10.17 28.64 5.28
C CYS A 136 -10.39 29.31 3.93
N ALA A 137 -11.62 29.30 3.45
CA ALA A 137 -12.03 29.99 2.23
C ALA A 137 -13.25 30.85 2.51
N SER A 138 -13.11 32.16 2.35
CA SER A 138 -14.19 33.14 2.60
C SER A 138 -14.81 33.03 4.00
N GLY A 139 -13.98 32.75 5.01
CA GLY A 139 -14.41 32.65 6.42
C GLY A 139 -15.10 31.34 6.79
N VAL A 140 -15.04 30.35 5.90
CA VAL A 140 -15.59 29.01 6.12
C VAL A 140 -14.48 27.98 5.98
N CYS A 141 -14.35 27.11 6.98
CA CYS A 141 -13.50 25.94 6.87
C CYS A 141 -14.14 24.97 5.88
N SER A 142 -13.40 24.63 4.83
CA SER A 142 -13.83 23.67 3.82
C SER A 142 -12.74 22.64 3.62
N ALA A 143 -13.14 21.37 3.54
CA ALA A 143 -12.25 20.29 3.11
C ALA A 143 -11.65 20.63 1.74
N VAL A 144 -10.35 20.37 1.57
CA VAL A 144 -9.67 20.49 0.28
C VAL A 144 -9.08 19.15 -0.09
N CYS A 145 -9.58 18.60 -1.18
CA CYS A 145 -9.01 17.41 -1.76
C CYS A 145 -7.87 17.81 -2.69
N ARG A 146 -6.66 17.34 -2.36
CA ARG A 146 -5.52 17.47 -3.28
C ARG A 146 -5.77 16.55 -4.47
N ALA A 147 -5.63 17.10 -5.68
CA ALA A 147 -5.72 16.31 -6.90
C ALA A 147 -4.81 15.06 -6.80
N PRO A 148 -5.28 13.87 -7.21
CA PRO A 148 -6.47 13.64 -8.03
C PRO A 148 -7.80 13.42 -7.27
N LEU A 149 -7.82 13.58 -5.94
CA LEU A 149 -9.01 13.30 -5.12
C LEU A 149 -10.12 14.32 -5.35
N LEU A 150 -11.37 13.85 -5.30
CA LEU A 150 -12.59 14.64 -5.42
C LEU A 150 -13.28 14.77 -4.05
N LEU A 151 -13.76 15.97 -3.74
CA LEU A 151 -14.54 16.19 -2.52
C LEU A 151 -15.99 15.73 -2.72
N CYS A 152 -16.37 14.65 -2.05
CA CYS A 152 -17.71 14.07 -2.08
C CYS A 152 -18.26 14.01 -0.65
N ASP A 153 -19.34 14.74 -0.38
CA ASP A 153 -20.00 14.82 0.95
C ASP A 153 -19.03 15.07 2.12
N GLY A 154 -18.03 15.94 1.90
CA GLY A 154 -17.03 16.30 2.92
C GLY A 154 -15.85 15.33 3.03
N VAL A 155 -15.81 14.27 2.22
CA VAL A 155 -14.74 13.27 2.20
C VAL A 155 -13.98 13.33 0.87
N CYS A 156 -12.66 13.22 0.94
CA CYS A 156 -11.83 13.11 -0.26
C CYS A 156 -11.76 11.68 -0.75
N LEU A 157 -12.34 11.43 -1.92
CA LEU A 157 -12.43 10.12 -2.55
C LEU A 157 -11.66 10.14 -3.87
N ASP A 158 -11.09 9.01 -4.27
CA ASP A 158 -10.38 8.91 -5.55
C ASP A 158 -11.35 8.50 -6.66
N PRO A 159 -11.81 9.43 -7.52
CA PRO A 159 -12.77 9.09 -8.56
C PRO A 159 -12.15 8.20 -9.64
N GLN A 160 -10.84 7.95 -9.64
CA GLN A 160 -10.19 7.07 -10.61
C GLN A 160 -10.33 5.59 -10.26
N THR A 161 -10.56 5.27 -8.99
CA THR A 161 -10.47 3.90 -8.45
C THR A 161 -11.60 3.53 -7.50
N ASP A 162 -12.34 4.51 -6.98
CA ASP A 162 -13.46 4.26 -6.07
C ASP A 162 -14.71 3.77 -6.85
N PRO A 163 -15.19 2.53 -6.62
CA PRO A 163 -16.36 1.99 -7.30
C PRO A 163 -17.69 2.64 -6.88
N GLU A 164 -17.73 3.40 -5.79
CA GLU A 164 -18.92 4.15 -5.36
C GLU A 164 -18.90 5.61 -5.87
N ASN A 165 -17.77 6.08 -6.41
CA ASN A 165 -17.56 7.46 -6.85
C ASN A 165 -16.79 7.56 -8.19
N CYS A 166 -17.07 6.64 -9.11
CA CYS A 166 -16.23 6.45 -10.29
C CYS A 166 -16.42 7.52 -11.37
N GLY A 167 -15.40 8.34 -11.59
CA GLY A 167 -15.46 9.49 -12.48
C GLY A 167 -16.22 10.70 -11.91
N GLY A 168 -16.79 10.57 -10.71
CA GLY A 168 -17.55 11.62 -10.02
C GLY A 168 -18.27 11.10 -8.77
N CYS A 169 -18.61 12.01 -7.85
CA CYS A 169 -19.30 11.66 -6.61
C CYS A 169 -20.63 10.93 -6.88
N GLY A 170 -20.87 9.84 -6.16
CA GLY A 170 -22.10 9.04 -6.25
C GLY A 170 -22.27 8.24 -7.54
N VAL A 171 -21.26 8.20 -8.42
CA VAL A 171 -21.26 7.35 -9.61
C VAL A 171 -20.87 5.92 -9.22
N VAL A 172 -21.87 5.15 -8.81
CA VAL A 172 -21.69 3.76 -8.39
C VAL A 172 -21.63 2.84 -9.62
N CYS A 173 -20.55 2.06 -9.72
CA CYS A 173 -20.42 1.04 -10.74
C CYS A 173 -21.23 -0.20 -10.36
N SER A 174 -22.17 -0.59 -11.20
CA SER A 174 -23.01 -1.79 -11.00
C SER A 174 -22.19 -3.09 -10.86
N THR A 175 -20.99 -3.11 -11.44
CA THR A 175 -20.03 -4.22 -11.31
C THR A 175 -19.10 -4.09 -10.11
N GLY A 176 -19.10 -2.96 -9.41
CA GLY A 176 -18.15 -2.62 -8.36
C GLY A 176 -16.73 -2.34 -8.87
N ILE A 177 -16.56 -2.05 -10.17
CA ILE A 177 -15.23 -1.84 -10.77
C ILE A 177 -15.13 -0.42 -11.34
N CYS A 178 -14.30 0.40 -10.71
CA CYS A 178 -13.85 1.69 -11.24
C CYS A 178 -12.42 1.58 -11.76
N ASN A 179 -12.18 2.02 -13.00
CA ASN A 179 -10.84 2.06 -13.55
C ASN A 179 -10.67 3.26 -14.48
N GLY A 180 -9.78 4.18 -14.08
CA GLY A 180 -9.50 5.40 -14.85
C GLY A 180 -10.72 6.33 -14.93
N GLY A 181 -11.51 6.37 -13.85
CA GLY A 181 -12.72 7.21 -13.77
C GLY A 181 -13.87 6.76 -14.65
N ARG A 182 -13.93 5.46 -15.00
CA ARG A 182 -15.03 4.87 -15.74
C ARG A 182 -15.47 3.55 -15.12
N CYS A 183 -16.78 3.41 -14.94
CA CYS A 183 -17.37 2.13 -14.60
C CYS A 183 -17.16 1.13 -15.72
N ARG A 184 -16.79 -0.09 -15.34
CA ARG A 184 -16.61 -1.18 -16.29
C ARG A 184 -17.87 -2.04 -16.30
N ASP A 185 -18.46 -2.23 -17.48
CA ASP A 185 -19.64 -3.07 -17.66
C ASP A 185 -19.32 -4.57 -17.65
N ALA A 186 -18.02 -4.92 -17.66
CA ALA A 186 -17.51 -6.28 -17.60
C ALA A 186 -16.39 -6.40 -16.57
N ARG A 187 -16.30 -7.57 -15.93
CA ARG A 187 -15.18 -7.92 -15.06
C ARG A 187 -13.89 -7.90 -15.87
N ALA A 188 -12.80 -7.44 -15.28
CA ALA A 188 -11.51 -7.56 -15.91
C ALA A 188 -11.13 -9.04 -15.99
N GLY A 189 -10.68 -9.50 -17.15
CA GLY A 189 -10.03 -10.78 -17.29
C GLY A 189 -8.55 -10.69 -16.96
N HIS A 190 -7.94 -11.84 -16.71
CA HIS A 190 -6.57 -11.92 -16.24
C HIS A 190 -5.82 -13.01 -17.00
N LEU A 191 -4.77 -12.62 -17.72
CA LEU A 191 -3.82 -13.56 -18.31
C LEU A 191 -2.57 -13.59 -17.45
N VAL A 192 -2.26 -14.74 -16.86
CA VAL A 192 -1.09 -14.93 -16.00
C VAL A 192 -0.19 -16.01 -16.62
N LEU A 193 1.07 -15.68 -16.84
CA LEU A 193 2.10 -16.61 -17.31
C LEU A 193 3.14 -16.81 -16.19
N ILE A 194 3.33 -18.05 -15.74
CA ILE A 194 4.15 -18.41 -14.58
C ILE A 194 5.27 -19.36 -15.01
N GLY A 195 6.52 -18.96 -14.79
CA GLY A 195 7.71 -19.76 -15.11
C GLY A 195 8.11 -20.76 -14.02
N HIS A 196 7.18 -21.58 -13.54
CA HIS A 196 7.44 -22.69 -12.63
C HIS A 196 6.84 -24.00 -13.16
N ASP A 197 7.61 -25.09 -13.15
CA ASP A 197 7.18 -26.41 -13.64
C ASP A 197 6.38 -27.22 -12.60
N TYR A 198 6.40 -26.77 -11.34
CA TYR A 198 5.80 -27.40 -10.16
C TYR A 198 6.18 -28.88 -9.91
N GLN A 199 7.30 -29.38 -10.44
CA GLN A 199 7.78 -30.73 -10.07
C GLN A 199 8.30 -30.77 -8.63
N THR A 200 8.87 -29.65 -8.18
CA THR A 200 9.23 -29.40 -6.77
C THR A 200 8.76 -28.00 -6.42
N THR A 201 8.10 -27.85 -5.27
CA THR A 201 7.40 -26.61 -4.94
C THR A 201 7.65 -26.15 -3.52
N ARG A 202 7.66 -24.83 -3.33
CA ARG A 202 7.66 -24.17 -2.01
C ARG A 202 6.35 -23.45 -1.73
N PRO A 203 6.04 -23.13 -0.46
CA PRO A 203 4.87 -22.33 -0.11
C PRO A 203 4.73 -21.04 -0.92
N ASP A 204 5.84 -20.37 -1.25
CA ASP A 204 5.83 -19.13 -2.04
C ASP A 204 5.39 -19.38 -3.49
N GLN A 205 5.94 -20.39 -4.17
CA GLN A 205 5.52 -20.78 -5.52
C GLN A 205 4.08 -21.28 -5.55
N ASN A 206 3.65 -22.00 -4.50
CA ASN A 206 2.27 -22.44 -4.35
C ASN A 206 1.32 -21.25 -4.26
N ARG A 207 1.72 -20.21 -3.52
CA ARG A 207 0.96 -18.98 -3.39
C ARG A 207 0.80 -18.25 -4.73
N VAL A 208 1.82 -18.22 -5.59
CA VAL A 208 1.74 -17.60 -6.92
C VAL A 208 0.61 -18.21 -7.76
N VAL A 209 0.60 -19.54 -7.96
CA VAL A 209 -0.44 -20.19 -8.78
C VAL A 209 -1.81 -20.16 -8.11
N GLY A 210 -1.86 -20.31 -6.78
CA GLY A 210 -3.12 -20.21 -6.06
C GLY A 210 -3.74 -18.81 -6.15
N ASN A 211 -2.95 -17.76 -5.94
CA ASN A 211 -3.40 -16.38 -6.12
C ASN A 211 -3.89 -16.14 -7.55
N ALA A 212 -3.16 -16.64 -8.56
CA ALA A 212 -3.57 -16.51 -9.96
C ALA A 212 -4.92 -17.18 -10.25
N VAL A 213 -5.16 -18.40 -9.74
CA VAL A 213 -6.45 -19.10 -9.88
C VAL A 213 -7.58 -18.33 -9.19
N PHE A 214 -7.30 -17.75 -8.02
CA PHE A 214 -8.29 -17.00 -7.24
C PHE A 214 -8.40 -15.51 -7.60
N LEU A 215 -7.82 -15.07 -8.72
CA LEU A 215 -8.14 -13.77 -9.34
C LEU A 215 -9.59 -13.70 -9.80
N SER A 216 -10.22 -14.85 -10.08
CA SER A 216 -11.64 -14.88 -10.40
C SER A 216 -12.45 -14.32 -9.25
N ALA A 217 -13.30 -13.35 -9.56
CA ALA A 217 -14.22 -12.76 -8.60
C ALA A 217 -15.48 -13.63 -8.35
N ALA A 218 -15.51 -14.88 -8.82
CA ALA A 218 -16.56 -15.84 -8.51
C ALA A 218 -16.45 -16.34 -7.07
N ALA A 219 -17.59 -16.48 -6.38
CA ALA A 219 -17.61 -16.97 -4.99
C ALA A 219 -17.12 -18.43 -4.87
N ALA A 220 -17.36 -19.24 -5.89
CA ALA A 220 -16.85 -20.61 -6.01
C ALA A 220 -16.36 -20.85 -7.45
N PRO A 221 -15.10 -20.51 -7.77
CA PRO A 221 -14.58 -20.58 -9.13
C PRO A 221 -14.64 -22.00 -9.73
N ARG A 222 -15.06 -22.07 -10.99
CA ARG A 222 -15.01 -23.28 -11.84
C ARG A 222 -13.73 -23.25 -12.65
N VAL A 223 -12.81 -24.14 -12.33
CA VAL A 223 -11.46 -24.21 -12.89
C VAL A 223 -11.41 -25.36 -13.89
N ALA A 224 -11.24 -25.06 -15.18
CA ALA A 224 -10.92 -26.04 -16.20
C ALA A 224 -9.40 -26.23 -16.28
N THR A 225 -8.90 -27.44 -16.05
CA THR A 225 -7.47 -27.74 -16.00
C THR A 225 -7.02 -28.56 -17.20
N TYR A 226 -6.12 -28.01 -18.02
CA TYR A 226 -5.57 -28.72 -19.17
C TYR A 226 -4.25 -29.40 -18.81
N THR A 227 -4.21 -30.74 -18.91
CA THR A 227 -3.12 -31.58 -18.39
C THR A 227 -2.38 -32.36 -19.48
N VAL A 228 -2.77 -32.25 -20.75
CA VAL A 228 -2.14 -32.98 -21.86
C VAL A 228 -0.66 -32.59 -21.99
N GLY A 229 0.23 -33.58 -21.98
CA GLY A 229 1.68 -33.39 -22.07
C GLY A 229 2.33 -32.95 -20.75
N ALA A 230 1.55 -32.76 -19.68
CA ALA A 230 2.04 -32.42 -18.35
C ALA A 230 2.57 -33.64 -17.59
N VAL A 231 3.51 -33.39 -16.67
CA VAL A 231 4.00 -34.41 -15.75
C VAL A 231 2.96 -34.65 -14.64
N PRO A 232 2.52 -35.90 -14.38
CA PRO A 232 1.49 -36.16 -13.36
C PRO A 232 1.82 -35.63 -11.96
N ALA A 233 3.10 -35.68 -11.56
CA ALA A 233 3.56 -35.13 -10.29
C ALA A 233 3.38 -33.59 -10.22
N SER A 234 3.69 -32.87 -11.29
CA SER A 234 3.44 -31.43 -11.38
C SER A 234 1.96 -31.11 -11.26
N VAL A 235 1.09 -31.90 -11.92
CA VAL A 235 -0.36 -31.71 -11.83
C VAL A 235 -0.84 -31.87 -10.39
N ALA A 236 -0.39 -32.92 -9.69
CA ALA A 236 -0.73 -33.14 -8.28
C ALA A 236 -0.26 -31.98 -7.39
N ASN A 237 0.99 -31.53 -7.54
CA ASN A 237 1.56 -30.44 -6.73
C ASN A 237 0.83 -29.11 -6.96
N VAL A 238 0.45 -28.79 -8.20
CA VAL A 238 -0.34 -27.59 -8.51
C VAL A 238 -1.73 -27.68 -7.87
N ARG A 239 -2.39 -28.84 -7.92
CA ARG A 239 -3.69 -29.04 -7.24
C ARG A 239 -3.56 -28.82 -5.73
N ASP A 240 -2.49 -29.32 -5.11
CA ASP A 240 -2.25 -29.12 -3.68
C ASP A 240 -1.90 -27.67 -3.36
N ALA A 241 -1.15 -26.98 -4.22
CA ALA A 241 -0.88 -25.54 -4.12
C ALA A 241 -2.18 -24.71 -4.15
N VAL A 242 -3.07 -25.00 -5.10
CA VAL A 242 -4.38 -24.33 -5.22
C VAL A 242 -5.22 -24.59 -3.97
N ARG A 243 -5.28 -25.84 -3.48
CA ARG A 243 -5.98 -26.18 -2.23
C ARG A 243 -5.42 -25.43 -1.01
N GLN A 244 -4.09 -25.32 -0.92
CA GLN A 244 -3.43 -24.60 0.16
C GLN A 244 -3.87 -23.14 0.21
N VAL A 245 -3.95 -22.46 -0.94
CA VAL A 245 -4.39 -21.05 -1.01
C VAL A 245 -5.91 -20.92 -0.87
N ALA A 246 -6.68 -21.90 -1.37
CA ALA A 246 -8.12 -21.93 -1.22
C ALA A 246 -8.54 -21.93 0.27
N GLY A 247 -7.80 -22.67 1.11
CA GLY A 247 -8.18 -22.88 2.50
C GLY A 247 -9.56 -23.51 2.59
N LEU A 248 -10.53 -22.78 3.15
CA LEU A 248 -11.93 -23.21 3.25
C LEU A 248 -12.82 -22.73 2.09
N ARG A 249 -12.28 -21.98 1.13
CA ARG A 249 -13.05 -21.45 -0.02
C ARG A 249 -13.47 -22.60 -0.93
N ALA A 250 -14.74 -22.59 -1.33
CA ALA A 250 -15.25 -23.54 -2.30
C ALA A 250 -14.69 -23.25 -3.70
N TRP A 251 -14.40 -24.29 -4.47
CA TRP A 251 -14.08 -24.23 -5.90
C TRP A 251 -14.34 -25.61 -6.52
N ARG A 252 -14.43 -25.69 -7.84
CA ARG A 252 -14.60 -26.96 -8.57
C ARG A 252 -13.57 -27.04 -9.68
N GLU A 253 -12.97 -28.21 -9.83
CA GLU A 253 -12.05 -28.52 -10.92
C GLU A 253 -12.74 -29.40 -11.96
N THR A 254 -12.45 -29.20 -13.24
CA THR A 254 -12.79 -30.13 -14.32
C THR A 254 -11.56 -30.30 -15.19
N GLU A 255 -11.13 -31.54 -15.37
CA GLU A 255 -9.97 -31.87 -16.18
C GLU A 255 -10.34 -31.86 -17.67
N VAL A 256 -9.47 -31.25 -18.48
CA VAL A 256 -9.54 -31.19 -19.94
C VAL A 256 -8.39 -32.06 -20.48
N ALA A 257 -8.74 -33.26 -20.94
CA ALA A 257 -7.77 -34.32 -21.25
C ALA A 257 -7.45 -34.44 -22.74
N SER A 258 -8.01 -33.57 -23.60
CA SER A 258 -7.68 -33.54 -25.03
C SER A 258 -7.57 -32.11 -25.59
N PRO A 259 -6.75 -31.88 -26.63
CA PRO A 259 -6.64 -30.58 -27.30
C PRO A 259 -7.93 -30.07 -27.93
N ASP A 260 -8.84 -30.96 -28.32
CA ASP A 260 -10.11 -30.60 -28.96
C ASP A 260 -11.17 -30.13 -27.96
N GLU A 261 -11.06 -30.52 -26.69
CA GLU A 261 -11.94 -30.08 -25.60
C GLU A 261 -11.51 -28.74 -24.99
N LEU A 262 -10.31 -28.24 -25.29
CA LEU A 262 -9.80 -27.00 -24.70
C LEU A 262 -10.49 -25.72 -25.24
N PRO A 263 -10.76 -25.54 -26.54
CA PRO A 263 -11.46 -24.36 -27.03
C PRO A 263 -12.84 -24.10 -26.39
N PRO A 264 -13.74 -25.09 -26.22
CA PRO A 264 -15.07 -24.83 -25.66
C PRO A 264 -15.08 -24.45 -24.18
N VAL A 265 -14.01 -24.73 -23.41
CA VAL A 265 -13.95 -24.29 -22.00
C VAL A 265 -13.65 -22.80 -21.83
N PHE A 266 -13.28 -22.08 -22.90
CA PHE A 266 -13.13 -20.62 -22.89
C PHE A 266 -14.50 -19.92 -22.99
N SER A 267 -15.41 -20.25 -22.08
CA SER A 267 -16.73 -19.64 -21.93
C SER A 267 -17.02 -19.33 -20.48
N ILE A 268 -17.37 -18.07 -20.20
CA ILE A 268 -17.68 -17.61 -18.84
C ILE A 268 -18.98 -18.22 -18.30
N ASP A 269 -19.82 -18.77 -19.17
CA ASP A 269 -21.05 -19.45 -18.78
C ASP A 269 -20.79 -20.78 -18.06
N SER A 270 -19.64 -21.43 -18.34
CA SER A 270 -19.28 -22.75 -17.79
C SER A 270 -18.02 -22.74 -16.93
N THR A 271 -17.13 -21.78 -17.15
CA THR A 271 -15.76 -21.79 -16.61
C THR A 271 -15.38 -20.40 -16.17
N ASP A 272 -14.72 -20.26 -15.02
CA ASP A 272 -14.24 -18.96 -14.53
C ASP A 272 -12.72 -18.83 -14.70
N VAL A 273 -12.02 -19.96 -14.65
CA VAL A 273 -10.56 -20.05 -14.76
C VAL A 273 -10.19 -21.19 -15.70
N VAL A 274 -9.30 -20.92 -16.66
CA VAL A 274 -8.62 -21.95 -17.46
C VAL A 274 -7.17 -22.02 -17.00
N LEU A 275 -6.77 -23.14 -16.41
CA LEU A 275 -5.41 -23.39 -15.95
C LEU A 275 -4.73 -24.41 -16.86
N ILE A 276 -3.71 -23.97 -17.58
CA ILE A 276 -2.93 -24.79 -18.50
C ILE A 276 -1.62 -25.15 -17.82
N HIS A 277 -1.41 -26.44 -17.56
CA HIS A 277 -0.17 -26.93 -16.97
C HIS A 277 0.99 -26.87 -17.96
N HIS A 278 2.21 -26.86 -17.43
CA HIS A 278 3.44 -26.98 -18.21
C HIS A 278 3.45 -28.31 -18.99
N GLN A 279 3.82 -28.28 -20.26
CA GLN A 279 3.70 -29.42 -21.20
C GLN A 279 5.08 -29.91 -21.70
N PRO A 280 5.96 -30.43 -20.83
CA PRO A 280 7.32 -30.81 -21.22
C PRO A 280 7.37 -32.01 -22.17
N SER A 281 6.27 -32.77 -22.31
CA SER A 281 6.20 -33.93 -23.23
C SER A 281 5.53 -33.60 -24.57
N ALA A 282 5.02 -32.37 -24.75
CA ALA A 282 4.44 -31.95 -26.03
C ALA A 282 5.54 -31.50 -27.00
N THR A 283 5.36 -31.77 -28.30
CA THR A 283 6.27 -31.24 -29.33
C THR A 283 5.99 -29.76 -29.61
N ASP A 284 6.97 -29.02 -30.10
CA ASP A 284 6.79 -27.61 -30.49
C ASP A 284 5.65 -27.45 -31.52
N ALA A 285 5.53 -28.39 -32.47
CA ALA A 285 4.46 -28.39 -33.46
C ALA A 285 3.06 -28.59 -32.83
N ALA A 286 2.96 -29.42 -31.79
CA ALA A 286 1.70 -29.63 -31.06
C ALA A 286 1.32 -28.39 -30.24
N ILE A 287 2.29 -27.76 -29.56
CA ILE A 287 2.09 -26.49 -28.85
C ILE A 287 1.64 -25.40 -29.82
N ASP A 288 2.23 -25.32 -31.01
CA ASP A 288 1.89 -24.29 -32.01
C ASP A 288 0.51 -24.49 -32.63
N ALA A 289 0.15 -25.75 -32.91
CA ALA A 289 -1.19 -26.08 -33.36
C ALA A 289 -2.24 -25.74 -32.29
N LEU A 290 -1.96 -26.01 -31.01
CA LEU A 290 -2.85 -25.67 -29.91
C LEU A 290 -2.94 -24.15 -29.71
N ALA A 291 -1.82 -23.44 -29.80
CA ALA A 291 -1.74 -21.98 -29.71
C ALA A 291 -2.68 -21.29 -30.72
N VAL A 292 -2.62 -21.72 -31.99
CA VAL A 292 -3.51 -21.21 -33.05
C VAL A 292 -4.98 -21.50 -32.71
N ARG A 293 -5.26 -22.70 -32.20
CA ARG A 293 -6.63 -23.15 -31.90
C ARG A 293 -7.29 -22.35 -30.78
N ILE A 294 -6.55 -22.02 -29.72
CA ILE A 294 -7.12 -21.35 -28.54
C ILE A 294 -7.02 -19.83 -28.58
N ALA A 295 -6.25 -19.25 -29.51
CA ALA A 295 -5.98 -17.80 -29.56
C ALA A 295 -7.26 -16.94 -29.51
N SER A 296 -8.21 -17.18 -30.42
CA SER A 296 -9.46 -16.40 -30.47
C SER A 296 -10.39 -16.70 -29.28
N PRO A 297 -10.68 -17.97 -28.92
CA PRO A 297 -11.47 -18.28 -27.74
C PRO A 297 -10.91 -17.66 -26.45
N ALA A 298 -9.60 -17.76 -26.22
CA ALA A 298 -8.95 -17.21 -25.03
C ALA A 298 -9.10 -15.69 -24.93
N VAL A 299 -8.93 -14.96 -26.05
CA VAL A 299 -9.13 -13.50 -26.06
C VAL A 299 -10.58 -13.12 -25.77
N GLY A 300 -11.55 -13.86 -26.32
CA GLY A 300 -12.97 -13.67 -26.03
C GLY A 300 -13.28 -13.88 -24.55
N PHE A 301 -12.78 -14.98 -23.99
CA PHE A 301 -12.94 -15.33 -22.59
C PHE A 301 -12.32 -14.30 -21.63
N LEU A 302 -11.09 -13.85 -21.91
CA LEU A 302 -10.42 -12.81 -21.14
C LEU A 302 -11.20 -11.49 -21.18
N ARG A 303 -11.71 -11.08 -22.36
CA ARG A 303 -12.53 -9.86 -22.47
C ARG A 303 -13.88 -9.96 -21.76
N ALA A 304 -14.39 -11.18 -21.55
CA ALA A 304 -15.59 -11.45 -20.78
C ALA A 304 -15.33 -11.53 -19.25
N GLY A 305 -14.09 -11.35 -18.80
CA GLY A 305 -13.73 -11.40 -17.38
C GLY A 305 -13.20 -12.74 -16.88
N GLY A 306 -12.92 -13.68 -17.79
CA GLY A 306 -12.31 -14.96 -17.46
C GLY A 306 -10.83 -14.85 -17.08
N VAL A 307 -10.32 -15.84 -16.36
CA VAL A 307 -8.91 -15.93 -15.96
C VAL A 307 -8.21 -17.05 -16.73
N VAL A 308 -7.08 -16.77 -17.36
CA VAL A 308 -6.25 -17.75 -18.04
C VAL A 308 -4.89 -17.79 -17.35
N VAL A 309 -4.54 -18.94 -16.78
CA VAL A 309 -3.24 -19.18 -16.15
C VAL A 309 -2.47 -20.19 -16.99
N VAL A 310 -1.28 -19.81 -17.45
CA VAL A 310 -0.39 -20.69 -18.22
C VAL A 310 0.87 -20.93 -17.40
N LEU A 311 1.16 -22.20 -17.10
CA LEU A 311 2.38 -22.62 -16.44
C LEU A 311 3.42 -23.01 -17.49
N ASP A 312 4.67 -22.65 -17.24
CA ASP A 312 5.81 -22.98 -18.09
C ASP A 312 7.02 -23.36 -17.24
N GLY A 313 7.93 -24.13 -17.81
CA GLY A 313 9.06 -24.68 -17.10
C GLY A 313 10.10 -25.29 -18.02
N GLU A 314 11.12 -25.88 -17.42
CA GLU A 314 12.13 -26.65 -18.11
C GLU A 314 11.51 -27.89 -18.79
N GLY A 315 11.90 -28.17 -20.03
CA GLY A 315 11.38 -29.29 -20.81
C GLY A 315 12.19 -29.52 -22.07
N SER A 316 11.85 -30.56 -22.83
CA SER A 316 12.48 -30.87 -24.12
C SER A 316 11.93 -30.04 -25.29
N SER A 317 10.78 -29.39 -25.10
CA SER A 317 10.19 -28.41 -26.00
C SER A 317 10.65 -27.00 -25.65
N ARG A 318 10.32 -26.04 -26.51
CA ARG A 318 10.60 -24.61 -26.26
C ARG A 318 9.79 -23.99 -25.12
N GLY A 319 8.91 -24.76 -24.46
CA GLY A 319 8.03 -24.31 -23.39
C GLY A 319 6.57 -24.13 -23.80
N THR A 320 5.75 -23.83 -22.79
CA THR A 320 4.28 -23.67 -22.89
C THR A 320 3.88 -22.20 -23.14
N TRP A 321 4.79 -21.24 -22.95
CA TRP A 321 4.58 -19.81 -23.20
C TRP A 321 3.97 -19.43 -24.57
N PRO A 322 4.14 -20.18 -25.68
CA PRO A 322 3.50 -19.80 -26.95
C PRO A 322 1.98 -19.72 -26.87
N LEU A 323 1.35 -20.49 -25.97
CA LEU A 323 -0.11 -20.46 -25.74
C LEU A 323 -0.56 -19.09 -25.19
N ALA A 324 0.20 -18.51 -24.26
CA ALA A 324 -0.07 -17.17 -23.73
C ALA A 324 0.19 -16.10 -24.79
N ARG A 325 1.28 -16.21 -25.56
CA ARG A 325 1.60 -15.27 -26.65
C ARG A 325 0.53 -15.24 -27.74
N ALA A 326 -0.07 -16.39 -28.07
CA ALA A 326 -1.04 -16.49 -29.16
C ALA A 326 -2.28 -15.60 -28.97
N THR A 327 -2.55 -15.17 -27.74
CA THR A 327 -3.59 -14.18 -27.43
C THR A 327 -3.27 -12.78 -27.99
N GLY A 328 -2.01 -12.49 -28.29
CA GLY A 328 -1.53 -11.16 -28.67
C GLY A 328 -1.52 -10.15 -27.51
N LEU A 329 -1.73 -10.60 -26.27
CA LEU A 329 -1.82 -9.75 -25.08
C LEU A 329 -0.51 -9.67 -24.28
N LEU A 330 0.43 -10.58 -24.56
CA LEU A 330 1.77 -10.62 -23.99
C LEU A 330 2.80 -10.77 -25.11
N THR A 331 3.90 -10.05 -24.99
CA THR A 331 5.07 -10.22 -25.85
C THR A 331 6.05 -11.16 -25.16
N VAL A 332 6.34 -12.32 -25.77
CA VAL A 332 7.35 -13.29 -25.32
C VAL A 332 7.97 -13.94 -26.55
N THR A 333 9.29 -14.13 -26.57
CA THR A 333 9.98 -14.75 -27.71
C THR A 333 10.72 -16.04 -27.34
N GLY A 334 10.82 -16.35 -26.06
CA GLY A 334 11.44 -17.56 -25.56
C GLY A 334 11.44 -17.60 -24.04
N HIS A 335 12.07 -18.63 -23.49
CA HIS A 335 12.31 -18.74 -22.06
C HIS A 335 13.75 -19.15 -21.76
N ARG A 336 14.15 -19.08 -20.50
CA ARG A 336 15.47 -19.53 -20.03
C ARG A 336 15.37 -20.09 -18.61
N VAL A 337 15.96 -21.26 -18.40
CA VAL A 337 16.03 -21.93 -17.08
C VAL A 337 16.82 -21.09 -16.08
N VAL A 338 16.26 -20.94 -14.88
CA VAL A 338 16.83 -20.15 -13.76
C VAL A 338 16.77 -20.90 -12.43
N SER A 339 16.70 -22.23 -12.48
CA SER A 339 16.66 -23.13 -11.32
C SER A 339 17.59 -22.70 -10.19
N GLY A 340 17.01 -22.50 -9.01
CA GLY A 340 17.71 -22.15 -7.77
C GLY A 340 18.03 -20.67 -7.56
N SER A 341 17.70 -19.81 -8.52
CA SER A 341 17.92 -18.37 -8.42
C SER A 341 16.94 -17.70 -7.45
N ALA A 342 17.29 -16.50 -6.98
CA ALA A 342 16.37 -15.65 -6.23
C ALA A 342 15.36 -15.00 -7.18
N ALA A 343 14.07 -15.28 -6.96
CA ALA A 343 12.95 -14.66 -7.63
C ALA A 343 12.47 -13.47 -6.79
N GLU A 344 12.62 -12.26 -7.33
CA GLU A 344 12.26 -10.98 -6.69
C GLU A 344 10.84 -10.60 -7.05
N VAL A 345 10.03 -10.22 -6.06
CA VAL A 345 8.70 -9.64 -6.27
C VAL A 345 8.87 -8.15 -6.56
N VAL A 346 8.55 -7.72 -7.77
CA VAL A 346 8.68 -6.32 -8.20
C VAL A 346 7.36 -5.56 -8.18
N SER A 347 6.23 -6.26 -8.26
CA SER A 347 4.90 -5.68 -8.15
C SER A 347 4.15 -6.27 -6.96
N GLY A 348 4.58 -5.94 -5.74
CA GLY A 348 4.03 -6.52 -4.51
C GLY A 348 2.55 -6.19 -4.23
N ALA A 349 2.02 -5.15 -4.86
CA ALA A 349 0.59 -4.81 -4.80
C ALA A 349 -0.26 -5.61 -5.81
N ASP A 350 0.36 -6.31 -6.76
CA ASP A 350 -0.35 -7.16 -7.70
C ASP A 350 -0.99 -8.34 -6.96
N ALA A 351 -2.24 -8.67 -7.33
CA ALA A 351 -3.00 -9.73 -6.68
C ALA A 351 -2.32 -11.10 -6.76
N VAL A 352 -1.52 -11.37 -7.81
CA VAL A 352 -0.72 -12.59 -7.93
C VAL A 352 0.41 -12.65 -6.87
N ALA A 353 0.92 -11.49 -6.44
CA ALA A 353 2.00 -11.38 -5.48
C ALA A 353 1.58 -11.26 -4.01
N ILE A 354 0.27 -11.14 -3.72
CA ILE A 354 -0.23 -10.89 -2.36
C ILE A 354 0.30 -11.93 -1.37
N GLY A 355 0.98 -11.44 -0.33
CA GLY A 355 1.52 -12.22 0.78
C GLY A 355 2.73 -13.08 0.43
N LEU A 356 3.37 -12.85 -0.71
CA LEU A 356 4.72 -13.34 -0.96
C LEU A 356 5.76 -12.50 -0.19
N PRO A 357 6.90 -13.10 0.19
CA PRO A 357 8.06 -12.33 0.62
C PRO A 357 8.61 -11.48 -0.55
N VAL A 358 9.45 -10.49 -0.23
CA VAL A 358 10.11 -9.63 -1.24
C VAL A 358 10.94 -10.44 -2.25
N ALA A 359 11.43 -11.61 -1.85
CA ALA A 359 12.05 -12.58 -2.74
C ALA A 359 11.89 -14.01 -2.19
N TYR A 360 11.88 -14.99 -3.09
CA TYR A 360 11.88 -16.42 -2.76
C TYR A 360 12.76 -17.21 -3.73
N ARG A 361 12.98 -18.49 -3.45
CA ARG A 361 13.79 -19.35 -4.32
C ARG A 361 12.95 -19.90 -5.47
N ALA A 362 13.39 -19.66 -6.71
CA ALA A 362 12.86 -20.35 -7.88
C ALA A 362 13.32 -21.82 -7.85
N GLU A 363 12.40 -22.77 -7.68
CA GLU A 363 12.79 -24.18 -7.61
C GLU A 363 13.26 -24.74 -8.96
N ARG A 364 13.83 -25.94 -8.92
CA ARG A 364 14.30 -26.64 -10.12
C ARG A 364 13.20 -26.68 -11.18
N GLY A 365 13.58 -26.43 -12.43
CA GLY A 365 12.68 -26.38 -13.58
C GLY A 365 12.03 -25.02 -13.79
N SER A 366 12.29 -24.02 -12.95
CA SER A 366 11.80 -22.66 -13.15
C SER A 366 12.48 -21.95 -14.33
N VAL A 367 11.72 -21.12 -15.04
CA VAL A 367 12.18 -20.37 -16.21
C VAL A 367 11.83 -18.88 -16.10
N THR A 368 12.61 -18.05 -16.76
CA THR A 368 12.27 -16.64 -17.06
C THR A 368 11.91 -16.48 -18.52
N PHE A 369 11.19 -15.42 -18.87
CA PHE A 369 10.74 -15.13 -20.23
C PHE A 369 11.63 -14.10 -20.92
N LEU A 370 11.85 -14.29 -22.22
CA LEU A 370 12.69 -13.47 -23.09
C LEU A 370 11.86 -12.62 -24.03
N GLY A 371 12.42 -11.48 -24.46
CA GLY A 371 11.82 -10.61 -25.47
C GLY A 371 10.45 -10.07 -25.05
N THR A 372 10.31 -9.72 -23.77
CA THR A 372 9.10 -9.13 -23.22
C THR A 372 9.10 -7.62 -23.42
N ASP A 373 7.92 -7.00 -23.38
CA ASP A 373 7.73 -5.55 -23.43
C ASP A 373 7.81 -4.90 -22.04
N GLY A 374 8.16 -5.68 -21.00
CA GLY A 374 8.21 -5.27 -19.59
C GLY A 374 6.83 -5.02 -18.97
N ALA A 375 5.73 -5.14 -19.71
CA ALA A 375 4.41 -4.85 -19.19
C ALA A 375 3.88 -6.03 -18.36
N GLY A 376 3.34 -5.71 -17.18
CA GLY A 376 2.73 -6.73 -16.31
C GLY A 376 3.74 -7.62 -15.60
N GLU A 377 4.99 -7.20 -15.44
CA GLU A 377 5.98 -7.94 -14.66
C GLU A 377 5.62 -7.93 -13.16
N VAL A 378 5.49 -9.13 -12.59
CA VAL A 378 5.15 -9.30 -11.17
C VAL A 378 6.34 -9.82 -10.37
N ILE A 379 7.03 -10.81 -10.92
CA ILE A 379 8.16 -11.48 -10.30
C ILE A 379 9.24 -11.65 -11.35
N ARG A 380 10.52 -11.48 -10.98
CA ARG A 380 11.66 -11.58 -11.90
C ARG A 380 12.83 -12.34 -11.31
N VAL A 381 13.74 -12.77 -12.17
CA VAL A 381 15.09 -13.21 -11.77
C VAL A 381 16.10 -12.38 -12.55
N GLY A 382 16.90 -11.60 -11.84
CA GLY A 382 17.79 -10.62 -12.45
C GLY A 382 16.98 -9.55 -13.21
N GLN A 383 17.14 -9.51 -14.53
CA GLN A 383 16.46 -8.53 -15.40
C GLN A 383 15.33 -9.14 -16.23
N LEU A 384 14.95 -10.39 -15.96
CA LEU A 384 13.94 -11.07 -16.75
C LEU A 384 12.72 -11.47 -15.92
N PRO A 385 11.51 -11.30 -16.46
CA PRO A 385 10.29 -11.71 -15.80
C PRO A 385 10.24 -13.22 -15.65
N LEU A 386 9.84 -13.67 -14.46
CA LEU A 386 9.47 -15.05 -14.14
C LEU A 386 7.95 -15.19 -14.08
N VAL A 387 7.22 -14.16 -13.64
CA VAL A 387 5.76 -14.09 -13.67
C VAL A 387 5.32 -12.82 -14.38
N LEU A 388 4.46 -12.99 -15.38
CA LEU A 388 3.78 -11.91 -16.08
C LEU A 388 2.27 -11.99 -15.79
N HIS A 389 1.66 -10.86 -15.49
CA HIS A 389 0.22 -10.71 -15.27
C HIS A 389 -0.31 -9.55 -16.11
N ARG A 390 -1.26 -9.87 -17.00
CA ARG A 390 -1.94 -8.90 -17.86
C ARG A 390 -3.42 -8.84 -17.52
N VAL A 391 -3.86 -7.67 -17.09
CA VAL A 391 -5.28 -7.35 -16.91
C VAL A 391 -5.89 -6.98 -18.26
N VAL A 392 -7.03 -7.57 -18.60
CA VAL A 392 -7.74 -7.42 -19.87
C VAL A 392 -9.12 -6.88 -19.60
N PHE A 393 -9.42 -5.69 -20.11
CA PHE A 393 -10.75 -5.11 -19.99
C PHE A 393 -11.61 -5.49 -21.20
N GLY A 394 -12.91 -5.65 -20.97
CA GLY A 394 -13.92 -5.70 -22.04
C GLY A 394 -13.83 -4.46 -22.92
N ARG A 395 -14.18 -4.62 -24.21
CA ARG A 395 -14.22 -3.50 -25.16
C ARG A 395 -15.42 -2.61 -24.95
#